data_AF-A0A7Z7AYN7-F1
#
_entry.id   AF-A0A7Z7AYN7-F1
#
_cell.length_a   1.000
_cell.length_b   1.000
_cell.length_c   1.000
_cell.angle_alpha   90.00
_cell.angle_beta   90.00
_cell.angle_gamma   90.00
#
_symmetry.space_group_name_H-M   'P 1'
#
loop_
_entity.id
_entity.type
_entity.pdbx_description
1 polymer ?
#
loop_
_entity_poly.entity_id
_entity_poly.type
_entity_poly.pdbx_seq_one_letter_code
_entity_poly.pdbx_strand_id
1 'polypeptide(L)'
;MANVKTGLNSIVKYLSTKKETGRRSIGLLVDGPNVLRKEFNVNLEEIRDVLKEYGNVKIGRVFLNQYASDKLVEAIENNGFEPIICSSDVDVRLAVEGMELVYNPTIDTMALVTRDADFKPLLNKANEHGKETIIFGVEPGFSTALRNSADYVILLENDEMNYYDDSHFEEEDDDDIEYTADNDVGRKTHRKKEALIDY
;
A
#
# COMPACT_ATOMS: atom_id res chain seq x y z
N MET A 1 15.53 5.62 19.54
CA MET A 1 14.59 4.58 19.04
C MET A 1 13.16 5.13 19.01
N ALA A 2 12.80 5.82 17.94
CA ALA A 2 11.45 6.34 17.76
C ALA A 2 10.60 5.31 16.99
N ASN A 3 9.53 4.85 17.64
CA ASN A 3 8.57 3.89 17.13
C ASN A 3 7.89 4.39 15.84
N VAL A 4 8.29 3.85 14.69
CA VAL A 4 7.49 3.86 13.46
C VAL A 4 6.72 2.54 13.40
N LYS A 5 5.73 2.38 14.29
CA LYS A 5 4.76 1.26 14.28
C LYS A 5 3.32 1.76 14.43
N THR A 6 3.10 3.05 14.17
CA THR A 6 1.93 3.76 14.67
C THR A 6 0.72 3.65 13.73
N GLY A 7 0.91 3.43 12.42
CA GLY A 7 -0.16 3.30 11.43
C GLY A 7 -0.87 1.93 11.45
N LEU A 8 -0.10 0.85 11.28
CA LEU A 8 -0.63 -0.52 11.31
C LEU A 8 -1.29 -0.84 12.66
N ASN A 9 -0.67 -0.50 13.78
CA ASN A 9 -1.24 -0.81 15.09
C ASN A 9 -2.50 -0.01 15.43
N SER A 10 -2.62 1.24 14.95
CA SER A 10 -3.84 2.03 15.19
C SER A 10 -4.99 1.57 14.31
N ILE A 11 -4.71 1.15 13.07
CA ILE A 11 -5.67 0.49 12.19
C ILE A 11 -6.08 -0.86 12.79
N VAL A 12 -5.14 -1.74 13.14
CA VAL A 12 -5.41 -3.04 13.79
C VAL A 12 -6.24 -2.85 15.08
N LYS A 13 -5.94 -1.84 15.89
CA LYS A 13 -6.71 -1.51 17.10
C LYS A 13 -8.13 -1.03 16.77
N TYR A 14 -8.30 -0.16 15.79
CA TYR A 14 -9.61 0.32 15.35
C TYR A 14 -10.46 -0.83 14.78
N LEU A 15 -9.88 -1.67 13.93
CA LEU A 15 -10.53 -2.84 13.33
C LEU A 15 -10.93 -3.88 14.38
N SER A 16 -10.08 -4.11 15.38
CA SER A 16 -10.36 -4.96 16.54
C SER A 16 -11.57 -4.49 17.35
N THR A 17 -11.86 -3.17 17.39
CA THR A 17 -13.04 -2.66 18.11
C THR A 17 -14.37 -2.87 17.39
N LYS A 18 -14.37 -3.09 16.07
CA LYS A 18 -15.58 -3.40 15.26
C LYS A 18 -15.99 -4.88 15.33
N LYS A 19 -15.26 -5.70 16.08
CA LYS A 19 -15.40 -7.16 16.24
C LYS A 19 -16.73 -7.62 16.88
N GLU A 20 -17.58 -6.69 17.34
CA GLU A 20 -18.91 -7.01 17.86
C GLU A 20 -19.90 -7.50 16.78
N THR A 21 -19.67 -7.14 15.51
CA THR A 21 -20.27 -7.85 14.36
C THR A 21 -19.25 -8.89 13.91
N GLY A 22 -19.63 -10.17 13.80
CA GLY A 22 -18.70 -11.29 13.56
C GLY A 22 -17.64 -11.07 12.47
N ARG A 23 -16.55 -11.86 12.48
CA ARG A 23 -15.41 -11.71 11.55
C ARG A 23 -15.89 -11.52 10.11
N ARG A 24 -15.52 -10.39 9.49
CA ARG A 24 -15.91 -10.00 8.13
C ARG A 24 -15.51 -11.08 7.13
N SER A 25 -16.37 -11.35 6.16
CA SER A 25 -16.05 -12.23 5.03
C SER A 25 -15.45 -11.40 3.90
N ILE A 26 -14.21 -11.69 3.54
CA ILE A 26 -13.40 -10.87 2.64
C ILE A 26 -13.22 -11.59 1.30
N GLY A 27 -13.46 -10.87 0.20
CA GLY A 27 -13.02 -11.25 -1.12
C GLY A 27 -11.79 -10.43 -1.51
N LEU A 28 -10.66 -11.10 -1.73
CA LEU A 28 -9.38 -10.50 -2.13
C LEU A 28 -9.13 -10.75 -3.62
N LEU A 29 -8.83 -9.68 -4.34
CA LEU A 29 -8.38 -9.70 -5.73
C LEU A 29 -7.01 -9.03 -5.84
N VAL A 30 -6.06 -9.71 -6.47
CA VAL A 30 -4.68 -9.23 -6.64
C VAL A 30 -4.37 -9.07 -8.11
N ASP A 31 -3.95 -7.87 -8.48
CA ASP A 31 -3.51 -7.50 -9.82
C ASP A 31 -2.03 -7.89 -10.03
N GLY A 32 -1.81 -9.15 -10.40
CA GLY A 32 -0.46 -9.73 -10.51
C GLY A 32 0.49 -8.96 -11.43
N PRO A 33 0.12 -8.62 -12.68
CA PRO A 33 1.00 -7.87 -13.59
C PRO A 33 1.47 -6.52 -13.03
N ASN A 34 0.66 -5.85 -12.21
CA ASN A 34 1.01 -4.54 -11.68
C ASN A 34 1.69 -4.58 -10.30
N VAL A 35 1.52 -5.65 -9.52
CA VAL A 35 2.01 -5.70 -8.13
C VAL A 35 3.06 -6.77 -7.85
N LEU A 36 3.08 -7.89 -8.58
CA LEU A 36 4.03 -8.99 -8.35
C LEU A 36 5.32 -8.83 -9.15
N ARG A 37 5.65 -7.60 -9.55
CA ARG A 37 6.94 -7.31 -10.18
C ARG A 37 8.02 -7.21 -9.10
N LYS A 38 9.23 -7.65 -9.46
CA LYS A 38 10.35 -7.76 -8.50
C LYS A 38 10.69 -6.43 -7.86
N GLU A 39 10.56 -5.33 -8.60
CA GLU A 39 10.87 -3.97 -8.13
C GLU A 39 9.94 -3.47 -7.02
N PHE A 40 8.81 -4.15 -6.77
CA PHE A 40 7.82 -3.77 -5.74
C PHE A 40 7.84 -4.71 -4.54
N ASN A 41 8.66 -5.76 -4.56
CA ASN A 41 8.86 -6.72 -3.47
C ASN A 41 7.60 -7.10 -2.66
N VAL A 42 6.44 -7.23 -3.33
CA VAL A 42 5.16 -7.45 -2.67
C VAL A 42 5.10 -8.84 -2.07
N ASN A 43 4.83 -8.92 -0.77
CA ASN A 43 4.67 -10.18 -0.07
C ASN A 43 3.18 -10.56 0.11
N LEU A 44 2.76 -11.61 -0.58
CA LEU A 44 1.39 -12.15 -0.48
C LEU A 44 1.05 -12.67 0.93
N GLU A 45 2.05 -13.15 1.68
CA GLU A 45 1.89 -13.59 3.06
C GLU A 45 1.52 -12.43 3.99
N GLU A 46 2.15 -11.28 3.82
CA GLU A 46 1.87 -10.09 4.61
C GLU A 46 0.43 -9.60 4.39
N ILE A 47 0.01 -9.51 3.12
CA ILE A 47 -1.37 -9.13 2.76
C ILE A 47 -2.36 -10.08 3.44
N ARG A 48 -2.11 -11.39 3.34
CA ARG A 48 -2.95 -12.42 3.96
C ARG A 48 -3.04 -12.22 5.47
N ASP A 49 -1.94 -11.97 6.14
CA ASP A 49 -1.88 -11.88 7.59
C ASP A 49 -2.56 -10.60 8.11
N VAL A 50 -2.42 -9.48 7.40
CA VAL A 50 -3.20 -8.26 7.68
C VAL A 50 -4.70 -8.51 7.51
N LEU A 51 -5.11 -9.21 6.45
CA LEU A 51 -6.52 -9.54 6.22
C LEU A 51 -7.07 -10.55 7.24
N LYS A 52 -6.25 -11.46 7.77
CA LYS A 52 -6.67 -12.37 8.85
C LYS A 52 -7.01 -11.60 10.12
N GLU A 53 -6.27 -10.56 10.45
CA GLU A 53 -6.61 -9.70 11.60
C GLU A 53 -7.93 -8.96 11.38
N TYR A 54 -8.22 -8.57 10.13
CA TYR A 54 -9.48 -7.92 9.75
C TYR A 54 -10.68 -8.86 9.75
N GLY A 55 -10.52 -10.08 9.24
CA GLY A 55 -11.62 -10.99 8.97
C GLY A 55 -11.16 -12.33 8.42
N ASN A 56 -12.03 -12.98 7.67
CA ASN A 56 -11.78 -14.27 7.04
C ASN A 56 -11.76 -14.08 5.52
N VAL A 57 -10.61 -14.31 4.89
CA VAL A 57 -10.52 -14.38 3.43
C VAL A 57 -11.30 -15.61 2.96
N LYS A 58 -12.43 -15.39 2.30
CA LYS A 58 -13.30 -16.44 1.74
C LYS A 58 -12.96 -16.74 0.30
N ILE A 59 -12.58 -15.70 -0.44
CA ILE A 59 -12.14 -15.76 -1.83
C ILE A 59 -10.83 -14.99 -1.87
N GLY A 60 -9.76 -15.60 -2.37
CA GLY A 60 -8.48 -14.92 -2.57
C GLY A 60 -7.92 -15.33 -3.91
N ARG A 61 -7.97 -14.42 -4.89
CA ARG A 61 -7.58 -14.68 -6.27
C ARG A 61 -6.44 -13.77 -6.68
N VAL A 62 -5.46 -14.33 -7.37
CA VAL A 62 -4.33 -13.60 -7.95
C VAL A 62 -4.40 -13.74 -9.46
N PHE A 63 -4.63 -12.64 -10.15
CA PHE A 63 -4.76 -12.62 -11.60
C PHE A 63 -3.38 -12.49 -12.23
N LEU A 64 -3.08 -13.36 -13.17
CA LEU A 64 -1.79 -13.42 -13.85
C LEU A 64 -2.02 -13.41 -15.35
N ASN A 65 -1.04 -12.93 -16.10
CA ASN A 65 -1.00 -13.14 -17.54
C ASN A 65 -0.64 -14.60 -17.87
N GLN A 66 -0.90 -15.00 -19.12
CA GLN A 66 -0.61 -16.36 -19.62
C GLN A 66 0.86 -16.79 -19.61
N TYR A 67 1.79 -15.89 -19.33
CA TYR A 67 3.24 -16.16 -19.30
C TYR A 67 3.78 -16.32 -17.88
N ALA A 68 2.91 -16.38 -16.87
CA ALA A 68 3.33 -16.63 -15.50
C ALA A 68 4.09 -17.96 -15.38
N SER A 69 5.22 -17.92 -14.70
CA SER A 69 6.03 -19.12 -14.45
C SER A 69 5.33 -20.05 -13.44
N ASP A 70 5.51 -21.35 -13.59
CA ASP A 70 4.99 -22.36 -12.65
C ASP A 70 5.38 -22.09 -11.20
N LYS A 71 6.61 -21.60 -10.94
CA LYS A 71 7.07 -21.23 -9.59
C LYS A 71 6.25 -20.11 -8.94
N LEU A 72 5.77 -19.16 -9.75
CA LEU A 72 4.94 -18.06 -9.25
C LEU A 72 3.54 -18.58 -8.91
N VAL A 73 2.98 -19.44 -9.77
CA VAL A 73 1.71 -20.12 -9.54
C VAL A 73 1.78 -20.94 -8.24
N GLU A 74 2.82 -21.75 -8.07
CA GLU A 74 3.05 -22.54 -6.85
C GLU A 74 3.20 -21.65 -5.61
N ALA A 75 3.93 -20.54 -5.70
CA ALA A 75 4.07 -19.59 -4.59
C ALA A 75 2.73 -18.96 -4.17
N ILE A 76 1.84 -18.67 -5.13
CA ILE A 76 0.50 -18.15 -4.87
C ILE A 76 -0.37 -19.22 -4.17
N GLU A 77 -0.36 -20.45 -4.66
CA GLU A 77 -1.10 -21.57 -4.07
C GLU A 77 -0.63 -21.88 -2.65
N ASN A 78 0.68 -21.88 -2.41
CA ASN A 78 1.27 -22.11 -1.09
C ASN A 78 0.89 -21.01 -0.08
N ASN A 79 0.53 -19.82 -0.55
CA ASN A 79 0.00 -18.75 0.30
C ASN A 79 -1.51 -18.89 0.60
N GLY A 80 -2.18 -19.87 -0.01
CA GLY A 80 -3.61 -20.13 0.15
C GLY A 80 -4.49 -19.31 -0.79
N PHE A 81 -3.96 -18.83 -1.91
CA PHE A 81 -4.69 -18.08 -2.92
C PHE A 81 -4.84 -18.89 -4.22
N GLU A 82 -5.89 -18.59 -4.98
CA GLU A 82 -6.18 -19.19 -6.27
C GLU A 82 -5.52 -18.37 -7.40
N PRO A 83 -4.56 -18.94 -8.15
CA PRO A 83 -4.00 -18.28 -9.33
C PRO A 83 -4.99 -18.34 -10.51
N ILE A 84 -5.32 -17.19 -11.09
CA ILE A 84 -6.18 -17.08 -12.28
C ILE A 84 -5.33 -16.67 -13.48
N ILE A 85 -5.06 -17.64 -14.36
CA ILE A 85 -4.34 -17.38 -15.61
C ILE A 85 -5.28 -16.78 -16.66
N CYS A 86 -4.99 -15.55 -17.09
CA CYS A 86 -5.77 -14.83 -18.08
C CYS A 86 -5.12 -14.95 -19.46
N SER A 87 -5.89 -15.45 -20.44
CA SER A 87 -5.53 -15.43 -21.87
C SER A 87 -5.88 -14.10 -22.55
N SER A 88 -6.70 -13.28 -21.89
CA SER A 88 -7.08 -11.93 -22.30
C SER A 88 -6.50 -10.89 -21.33
N ASP A 89 -6.88 -9.63 -21.53
CA ASP A 89 -6.61 -8.53 -20.62
C ASP A 89 -6.95 -8.90 -19.16
N VAL A 90 -5.97 -8.76 -18.28
CA VAL A 90 -6.08 -9.09 -16.86
C VAL A 90 -6.99 -8.09 -16.15
N ASP A 91 -6.95 -6.81 -16.53
CA ASP A 91 -7.70 -5.75 -15.88
C ASP A 91 -9.19 -5.93 -16.11
N VAL A 92 -9.58 -6.32 -17.33
CA VAL A 92 -10.96 -6.66 -17.67
C VAL A 92 -11.43 -7.87 -16.85
N ARG A 93 -10.62 -8.93 -16.76
CA ARG A 93 -11.00 -10.13 -16.00
C ARG A 93 -11.15 -9.80 -14.52
N LEU A 94 -10.22 -9.03 -13.95
CA LEU A 94 -10.24 -8.59 -12.57
C LEU A 94 -11.49 -7.75 -12.29
N ALA A 95 -11.85 -6.82 -13.19
CA ALA A 95 -13.03 -5.98 -13.03
C ALA A 95 -14.33 -6.79 -13.01
N VAL A 96 -14.46 -7.80 -13.89
CA VAL A 96 -15.62 -8.69 -13.93
C VAL A 96 -15.74 -9.48 -12.62
N GLU A 97 -14.64 -10.07 -12.16
CA GLU A 97 -14.58 -10.84 -10.92
C GLU A 97 -14.82 -9.96 -9.69
N GLY A 98 -14.35 -8.72 -9.73
CA GLY A 98 -14.68 -7.67 -8.77
C GLY A 98 -16.18 -7.45 -8.67
N MET A 99 -16.86 -7.28 -9.80
CA MET A 99 -18.32 -7.11 -9.80
C MET A 99 -19.05 -8.36 -9.28
N GLU A 100 -18.54 -9.56 -9.52
CA GLU A 100 -19.10 -10.76 -8.88
C GLU A 100 -19.00 -10.70 -7.35
N LEU A 101 -17.86 -10.25 -6.79
CA LEU A 101 -17.73 -10.02 -5.35
C LEU A 101 -18.70 -8.94 -4.84
N VAL A 102 -18.88 -7.86 -5.60
CA VAL A 102 -19.81 -6.77 -5.27
C VAL A 102 -21.25 -7.29 -5.15
N TYR A 103 -21.68 -8.24 -5.97
CA TYR A 103 -23.01 -8.81 -5.88
C TYR A 103 -23.10 -10.04 -4.96
N ASN A 104 -21.98 -10.58 -4.49
CA ASN A 104 -21.98 -11.76 -3.64
C ASN A 104 -22.49 -11.42 -2.22
N PRO A 105 -23.64 -11.97 -1.77
CA PRO A 105 -24.22 -11.63 -0.46
C PRO A 105 -23.42 -12.21 0.73
N THR A 106 -22.47 -13.11 0.48
CA THR A 106 -21.64 -13.73 1.52
C THR A 106 -20.31 -13.00 1.76
N ILE A 107 -20.03 -11.97 0.96
CA ILE A 107 -18.83 -11.15 1.06
C ILE A 107 -19.23 -9.79 1.62
N ASP A 108 -18.62 -9.39 2.72
CA ASP A 108 -18.87 -8.09 3.36
C ASP A 108 -17.87 -7.04 2.86
N THR A 109 -16.66 -7.48 2.52
CA THR A 109 -15.51 -6.61 2.26
C THR A 109 -14.82 -7.03 0.97
N MET A 110 -14.57 -6.05 0.09
CA MET A 110 -13.74 -6.24 -1.11
C MET A 110 -12.35 -5.67 -0.84
N ALA A 111 -11.35 -6.54 -0.83
CA ALA A 111 -9.94 -6.18 -0.78
C ALA A 111 -9.34 -6.24 -2.19
N LEU A 112 -8.67 -5.17 -2.60
CA LEU A 112 -8.04 -5.08 -3.92
C LEU A 112 -6.58 -4.65 -3.76
N VAL A 113 -5.68 -5.42 -4.38
CA VAL A 113 -4.24 -5.14 -4.40
C VAL A 113 -3.89 -4.70 -5.81
N THR A 114 -3.73 -3.39 -6.02
CA THR A 114 -3.38 -2.81 -7.31
C THR A 114 -2.77 -1.42 -7.11
N ARG A 115 -2.06 -0.94 -8.12
CA ARG A 115 -1.63 0.46 -8.23
C ARG A 115 -2.42 1.23 -9.29
N ASP A 116 -3.25 0.55 -10.08
CA ASP A 116 -3.89 1.13 -11.25
C ASP A 116 -5.16 1.92 -10.89
N ALA A 117 -5.16 3.21 -11.23
CA ALA A 117 -6.27 4.11 -11.00
C ALA A 117 -7.53 3.73 -11.79
N ASP A 118 -7.40 2.93 -12.84
CA ASP A 118 -8.51 2.50 -13.69
C ASP A 118 -9.50 1.59 -12.96
N PHE A 119 -9.13 1.02 -11.79
CA PHE A 119 -10.05 0.28 -10.92
C PHE A 119 -10.93 1.16 -10.02
N LYS A 120 -10.78 2.49 -10.04
CA LYS A 120 -11.65 3.40 -9.27
C LYS A 120 -13.16 3.18 -9.52
N PRO A 121 -13.65 2.97 -10.75
CA PRO A 121 -15.06 2.69 -10.99
C PRO A 121 -15.54 1.40 -10.31
N LEU A 122 -14.73 0.34 -10.29
CA LEU A 122 -15.05 -0.90 -9.56
C LEU A 122 -15.17 -0.64 -8.05
N LEU A 123 -14.21 0.11 -7.50
CA LEU A 123 -14.20 0.48 -6.09
C LEU A 123 -15.45 1.29 -5.70
N ASN A 124 -15.82 2.26 -6.54
CA ASN A 124 -17.06 3.03 -6.36
C ASN A 124 -18.30 2.13 -6.39
N LYS A 125 -18.35 1.15 -7.29
CA LYS A 125 -19.47 0.18 -7.33
C LYS A 125 -19.54 -0.67 -6.07
N ALA A 126 -18.41 -1.12 -5.53
CA ALA A 126 -18.40 -1.81 -4.25
C ALA A 126 -19.00 -0.95 -3.12
N ASN A 127 -18.60 0.32 -3.04
CA ASN A 127 -19.13 1.28 -2.06
C ASN A 127 -20.64 1.53 -2.26
N GLU A 128 -21.10 1.75 -3.49
CA GLU A 128 -22.52 1.92 -3.82
C GLU A 128 -23.39 0.73 -3.36
N HIS A 129 -22.82 -0.48 -3.41
CA HIS A 129 -23.46 -1.72 -2.98
C HIS A 129 -23.26 -2.04 -1.50
N GLY A 130 -22.68 -1.12 -0.72
CA GLY A 130 -22.49 -1.27 0.73
C GLY A 130 -21.42 -2.29 1.11
N LYS A 131 -20.53 -2.66 0.19
CA LYS A 131 -19.32 -3.39 0.54
C LYS A 131 -18.35 -2.44 1.22
N GLU A 132 -17.68 -2.92 2.25
CA GLU A 132 -16.52 -2.22 2.81
C GLU A 132 -15.31 -2.46 1.90
N THR A 133 -14.48 -1.46 1.67
CA THR A 133 -13.39 -1.55 0.68
C THR A 133 -12.01 -1.36 1.30
N ILE A 134 -11.09 -2.26 0.94
CA ILE A 134 -9.68 -2.20 1.35
C ILE A 134 -8.83 -2.16 0.10
N ILE A 135 -7.96 -1.16 -0.01
CA ILE A 135 -6.94 -1.09 -1.06
C ILE A 135 -5.57 -1.32 -0.45
N PHE A 136 -4.83 -2.28 -1.01
CA PHE A 136 -3.41 -2.43 -0.79
C PHE A 136 -2.67 -1.72 -1.92
N GLY A 137 -2.06 -0.60 -1.60
CA GLY A 137 -1.23 0.18 -2.49
C GLY A 137 0.24 -0.16 -2.32
N VAL A 138 1.03 0.08 -3.37
CA VAL A 138 2.49 -0.05 -3.33
C VAL A 138 3.12 1.23 -3.87
N GLU A 139 4.17 1.70 -3.22
CA GLU A 139 4.94 2.87 -3.64
C GLU A 139 6.23 2.46 -4.37
N PRO A 140 6.79 3.35 -5.22
CA PRO A 140 6.24 4.63 -5.63
C PRO A 140 5.10 4.50 -6.64
N GLY A 141 4.22 5.50 -6.67
CA GLY A 141 3.23 5.67 -7.73
C GLY A 141 1.83 5.17 -7.37
N PHE A 142 1.49 5.08 -6.08
CA PHE A 142 0.14 4.73 -5.68
C PHE A 142 -0.85 5.87 -6.00
N SER A 143 -1.97 5.52 -6.65
CA SER A 143 -2.97 6.49 -7.09
C SER A 143 -3.66 7.21 -5.93
N THR A 144 -3.57 8.54 -5.92
CA THR A 144 -4.36 9.40 -5.01
C THR A 144 -5.86 9.21 -5.21
N ALA A 145 -6.29 8.89 -6.43
CA ALA A 145 -7.71 8.68 -6.73
C ALA A 145 -8.26 7.41 -6.07
N LEU A 146 -7.47 6.32 -6.06
CA LEU A 146 -7.82 5.11 -5.32
C LEU A 146 -7.82 5.37 -3.80
N ARG A 147 -6.79 6.06 -3.31
CA ARG A 147 -6.65 6.40 -1.89
C ARG A 147 -7.91 7.08 -1.32
N ASN A 148 -8.47 8.02 -2.07
CA ASN A 148 -9.63 8.80 -1.64
C ASN A 148 -10.97 8.07 -1.82
N SER A 149 -10.99 6.96 -2.55
CA SER A 149 -12.22 6.23 -2.86
C SER A 149 -12.41 4.98 -1.99
N ALA A 150 -11.35 4.49 -1.34
CA ALA A 150 -11.40 3.31 -0.47
C ALA A 150 -11.75 3.68 0.97
N ASP A 151 -12.41 2.78 1.71
CA ASP A 151 -12.62 2.96 3.15
C ASP A 151 -11.29 2.81 3.93
N TYR A 152 -10.47 1.84 3.52
CA TYR A 152 -9.15 1.61 4.11
C TYR A 152 -8.09 1.50 3.03
N VAL A 153 -6.93 2.11 3.33
CA VAL A 153 -5.74 2.05 2.47
C VAL A 153 -4.59 1.53 3.30
N ILE A 154 -3.97 0.46 2.82
CA ILE A 154 -2.77 -0.13 3.41
C ILE A 154 -1.67 0.02 2.37
N LEU A 155 -0.58 0.68 2.74
CA LEU A 155 0.59 0.76 1.89
C LEU A 155 1.53 -0.38 2.27
N LEU A 156 1.91 -1.18 1.29
CA LEU A 156 2.92 -2.21 1.45
C LEU A 156 4.30 -1.53 1.37
N GLU A 157 5.12 -1.73 2.39
CA GLU A 157 6.47 -1.18 2.43
C GLU A 157 7.40 -2.09 1.62
N ASN A 158 8.23 -1.50 0.76
CA ASN A 158 9.34 -2.24 0.17
C ASN A 158 10.42 -2.37 1.25
N ASP A 159 10.75 -3.59 1.67
CA ASP A 159 11.80 -3.88 2.66
C ASP A 159 13.22 -3.34 2.28
N GLU A 160 13.39 -2.73 1.11
CA GLU A 160 14.64 -2.12 0.67
C GLU A 160 14.76 -0.62 1.02
N MET A 161 14.59 -0.24 2.29
CA MET A 161 15.16 1.04 2.79
C MET A 161 15.25 1.12 4.33
N ASN A 162 15.87 0.13 4.99
CA ASN A 162 16.32 0.23 6.39
C ASN A 162 17.74 -0.31 6.59
N TYR A 163 18.66 0.06 5.70
CA TYR A 163 20.10 -0.10 5.94
C TYR A 163 20.84 1.18 5.53
N TYR A 164 20.64 2.25 6.30
CA TYR A 164 21.64 3.30 6.45
C TYR A 164 22.11 3.27 7.91
N ASP A 165 23.25 2.60 8.06
CA ASP A 165 24.30 2.75 9.06
C ASP A 165 24.08 3.82 10.16
N ASP A 166 23.81 3.37 11.38
CA ASP A 166 23.94 4.15 12.62
C ASP A 166 25.06 3.56 13.48
N SER A 167 26.24 3.36 12.88
CA SER A 167 27.46 3.01 13.62
C SER A 167 28.62 3.96 13.34
N HIS A 168 28.99 4.69 14.40
CA HIS A 168 30.16 5.57 14.60
C HIS A 168 30.02 6.99 14.01
N PHE A 169 30.19 8.07 14.78
CA PHE A 169 31.19 8.38 15.83
C PHE A 169 30.49 9.00 17.06
N GLU A 170 30.65 8.42 18.26
CA GLU A 170 31.69 8.72 19.27
C GLU A 170 31.66 10.15 19.83
N GLU A 171 31.38 10.21 21.13
CA GLU A 171 31.51 11.35 22.04
C GLU A 171 32.97 11.81 22.12
N GLU A 172 33.21 13.12 22.05
CA GLU A 172 34.33 13.75 22.75
C GLU A 172 33.77 14.90 23.59
N ASP A 173 34.00 14.78 24.90
CA ASP A 173 33.71 15.76 25.94
C ASP A 173 34.63 16.99 25.87
N ASP A 174 34.15 18.05 26.53
CA ASP A 174 34.74 19.37 26.83
C ASP A 174 36.28 19.46 26.93
N ASP A 175 36.83 20.57 26.42
CA ASP A 175 37.75 21.43 27.19
C ASP A 175 37.92 22.83 26.56
N ASP A 176 38.08 23.80 27.47
CA ASP A 176 38.17 25.26 27.37
C ASP A 176 38.92 25.88 26.16
N ILE A 177 38.49 27.10 25.74
CA ILE A 177 39.31 28.33 25.69
C ILE A 177 38.46 29.55 25.28
N GLU A 178 38.56 30.60 26.10
CA GLU A 178 37.98 31.94 25.98
C GLU A 178 38.89 32.90 25.15
N TYR A 179 38.39 34.11 24.80
CA TYR A 179 39.00 35.26 24.07
C TYR A 179 38.90 35.21 22.52
N THR A 180 38.50 36.25 21.76
CA THR A 180 38.26 37.69 21.99
C THR A 180 37.45 38.30 20.85
N ALA A 181 36.82 39.44 21.13
CA ALA A 181 36.19 40.33 20.15
C ALA A 181 37.18 40.88 19.11
N ASP A 182 36.74 41.01 17.84
CA ASP A 182 36.81 42.32 17.17
C ASP A 182 35.91 42.42 15.93
N ASN A 183 35.55 43.67 15.66
CA ASN A 183 34.67 44.20 14.63
C ASN A 183 35.12 43.88 13.19
N ASP A 184 34.21 43.80 12.20
CA ASP A 184 34.00 44.91 11.25
C ASP A 184 32.88 44.63 10.21
N VAL A 185 32.42 45.76 9.69
CA VAL A 185 31.32 46.18 8.82
C VAL A 185 31.27 45.57 7.41
N GLY A 186 30.05 45.44 6.86
CA GLY A 186 29.81 45.62 5.42
C GLY A 186 28.63 44.80 4.84
N ARG A 187 27.43 45.37 4.66
CA ARG A 187 26.88 45.87 3.36
C ARG A 187 27.12 44.88 2.19
N LYS A 188 26.16 44.45 1.36
CA LYS A 188 24.94 45.10 0.84
C LYS A 188 24.25 44.14 -0.18
N THR A 189 22.91 44.15 -0.19
CA THR A 189 22.01 44.33 -1.37
C THR A 189 21.73 43.26 -2.44
N HIS A 190 20.41 43.15 -2.70
CA HIS A 190 19.69 43.05 -4.00
C HIS A 190 19.57 41.64 -4.62
N ARG A 191 18.45 41.23 -5.23
CA ARG A 191 17.10 41.79 -5.45
C ARG A 191 16.21 40.62 -5.95
N LYS A 192 14.91 40.68 -5.62
CA LYS A 192 13.83 39.92 -6.26
C LYS A 192 13.85 40.01 -7.79
N LYS A 193 13.37 38.97 -8.46
CA LYS A 193 12.43 39.11 -9.59
C LYS A 193 11.50 37.91 -9.72
N GLU A 194 10.21 38.18 -9.56
CA GLU A 194 9.07 37.41 -10.05
C GLU A 194 8.90 37.61 -11.56
N ALA A 195 8.35 36.60 -12.25
CA ALA A 195 7.39 36.65 -13.37
C ALA A 195 7.15 35.18 -13.81
N LEU A 196 5.97 34.57 -13.59
CA LEU A 196 4.68 34.70 -14.28
C LEU A 196 4.66 34.16 -15.74
N ILE A 197 3.95 33.04 -15.90
CA ILE A 197 2.84 32.77 -16.84
C ILE A 197 3.08 32.04 -18.20
N ASP A 198 2.14 31.09 -18.44
CA ASP A 198 1.63 30.40 -19.64
C ASP A 198 2.58 29.52 -20.49
N TYR A 199 2.24 28.30 -20.89
CA TYR A 199 0.94 27.67 -21.26
C TYR A 199 0.77 26.26 -20.67
#